data_AF-A0A8R2FC76-F1
#
_entry.id   AF-A0A8R2FC76-F1
#
_cell.length_a   1.000
_cell.length_b   1.000
_cell.length_c   1.000
_cell.angle_alpha   90.00
_cell.angle_beta   90.00
_cell.angle_gamma   90.00
#
_symmetry.space_group_name_H-M   'P 1'
#
loop_
_entity.id
_entity.type
_entity.pdbx_description
1 polymer ?
#
loop_
_entity_poly.entity_id
_entity_poly.type
_entity_poly.pdbx_seq_one_letter_code
_entity_poly.pdbx_strand_id
1 'polypeptide(L)'
;MIYHPDKNKGSGEASKIFRDITSAYEILGNIRQRKLYDSAANLNQNSSQFTTKQQPFETMYTKNDIYKTNVRSRDYNFEQWSKAHYTNVFRRHHETRQKRTRNKMNDEYAERQNSYNLLTIMVFA
;
A
#
# COMPACT_ATOMS: atom_id res chain seq x y z
N MET A 1 16.05 8.29 -31.36
CA MET A 1 14.66 7.93 -31.69
C MET A 1 14.59 7.39 -33.11
N ILE A 2 14.34 6.09 -33.26
CA ILE A 2 14.31 5.38 -34.56
C ILE A 2 13.06 5.78 -35.37
N TYR A 3 11.91 5.93 -34.70
CA TYR A 3 10.61 6.22 -35.34
C TYR A 3 10.18 7.69 -35.24
N HIS A 4 11.11 8.63 -35.06
CA HIS A 4 10.75 10.05 -34.92
C HIS A 4 10.11 10.59 -36.21
N PRO A 5 9.04 11.42 -36.12
CA PRO A 5 8.34 11.94 -37.30
C PRO A 5 9.24 12.79 -38.22
N ASP A 6 10.23 13.49 -37.66
CA ASP A 6 11.18 14.29 -38.45
C ASP A 6 12.13 13.42 -39.29
N LYS A 7 12.44 12.20 -38.86
CA LYS A 7 13.31 11.28 -39.63
C LYS A 7 12.52 10.36 -40.58
N ASN A 8 11.24 10.13 -40.29
CA ASN A 8 10.39 9.17 -41.02
C ASN A 8 9.17 9.87 -41.65
N LYS A 9 9.42 10.95 -42.39
CA LYS A 9 8.36 11.74 -43.04
C LYS A 9 7.58 10.86 -44.02
N GLY A 10 6.26 10.81 -43.88
CA GLY A 10 5.36 10.06 -44.77
C GLY A 10 5.24 8.55 -44.49
N SER A 11 5.95 7.99 -43.51
CA SER A 11 5.77 6.58 -43.12
C SER A 11 4.65 6.46 -42.09
N GLY A 12 3.49 5.93 -42.52
CA GLY A 12 2.34 5.69 -41.65
C GLY A 12 2.67 4.71 -40.50
N GLU A 13 3.43 3.66 -40.80
CA GLU A 13 3.86 2.65 -39.82
C GLU A 13 4.76 3.24 -38.74
N ALA A 14 5.76 4.06 -39.12
CA ALA A 14 6.63 4.71 -38.14
C ALA A 14 5.85 5.68 -37.24
N SER A 15 4.88 6.41 -37.80
CA SER A 15 4.00 7.31 -37.03
C SER A 15 3.15 6.53 -36.01
N LYS A 16 2.60 5.38 -36.41
CA LYS A 16 1.84 4.50 -35.51
C LYS A 16 2.71 4.00 -34.37
N ILE A 17 3.88 3.43 -34.67
CA ILE A 17 4.81 2.90 -33.65
C ILE A 17 5.26 4.02 -32.70
N PHE A 18 5.56 5.20 -33.22
CA PHE A 18 5.94 6.36 -32.38
C PHE A 18 4.83 6.75 -31.41
N ARG A 19 3.58 6.77 -31.87
CA ARG A 19 2.42 7.09 -31.04
C ARG A 19 2.16 6.01 -29.99
N ASP A 20 2.27 4.75 -30.36
CA ASP A 20 2.15 3.61 -29.44
C ASP A 20 3.22 3.69 -28.34
N ILE A 21 4.49 3.94 -28.71
CA ILE A 21 5.59 4.12 -27.74
C ILE A 21 5.33 5.32 -26.83
N THR A 22 4.94 6.48 -27.38
CA THR A 22 4.70 7.70 -26.61
C THR A 22 3.62 7.47 -25.55
N SER A 23 2.50 6.86 -25.94
CA SER A 23 1.41 6.55 -25.01
C SER A 23 1.83 5.59 -23.90
N ALA A 24 2.65 4.58 -24.22
CA ALA A 24 3.19 3.66 -23.21
C ALA A 24 4.08 4.41 -22.19
N TYR A 25 4.94 5.31 -22.66
CA TYR A 25 5.80 6.10 -21.76
C TYR A 25 5.00 7.07 -20.87
N GLU A 26 3.92 7.68 -21.37
CA GLU A 26 3.03 8.52 -20.56
C GLU A 26 2.39 7.72 -19.41
N ILE A 27 1.89 6.52 -19.71
CA ILE A 27 1.25 5.65 -18.71
C ILE A 27 2.27 5.10 -17.71
N LEU A 28 3.40 4.57 -18.19
CA LEU A 28 4.39 3.91 -17.35
C LEU A 28 5.27 4.90 -16.56
N GLY A 29 5.44 6.12 -17.05
CA GLY A 29 6.21 7.18 -16.39
C GLY A 29 5.52 7.72 -15.12
N ASN A 30 4.20 7.62 -15.04
CA ASN A 30 3.43 8.02 -13.85
C ASN A 30 2.99 6.80 -13.05
N ILE A 31 3.50 6.68 -11.81
CA ILE A 31 3.20 5.57 -10.90
C ILE A 31 1.69 5.37 -10.70
N ARG A 32 0.90 6.46 -10.67
CA ARG A 32 -0.57 6.38 -10.52
C ARG A 32 -1.24 5.83 -11.78
N GLN A 33 -0.82 6.30 -12.97
CA GLN A 33 -1.39 5.84 -14.24
C GLN A 33 -1.01 4.38 -14.52
N ARG A 34 0.24 3.98 -14.25
CA ARG A 34 0.69 2.59 -14.32
C ARG A 34 -0.16 1.68 -13.45
N LYS A 35 -0.37 2.03 -12.17
CA LYS A 35 -1.21 1.22 -11.27
C LYS A 35 -2.65 1.10 -11.76
N LEU A 36 -3.22 2.18 -12.28
CA LEU A 36 -4.58 2.15 -12.84
C LEU A 36 -4.65 1.23 -14.05
N TYR A 37 -3.69 1.35 -14.98
CA TYR A 37 -3.58 0.51 -16.17
C TYR A 37 -3.42 -0.97 -15.80
N ASP A 38 -2.49 -1.30 -14.91
CA ASP A 38 -2.26 -2.66 -14.42
C ASP A 38 -3.52 -3.22 -13.73
N SER A 39 -4.24 -2.40 -12.94
CA SER A 39 -5.48 -2.82 -12.28
C SER A 39 -6.63 -3.07 -13.26
N ALA A 40 -6.77 -2.24 -14.30
CA ALA A 40 -7.79 -2.40 -15.34
C ALA A 40 -7.49 -3.59 -16.26
N ALA A 41 -6.21 -3.86 -16.56
CA ALA A 41 -5.78 -5.03 -17.31
C ALA A 41 -6.16 -6.34 -16.59
N ASN A 42 -6.06 -6.35 -15.25
CA ASN A 42 -6.44 -7.50 -14.44
C ASN A 42 -7.97 -7.71 -14.35
N LEU A 43 -8.78 -6.67 -14.53
CA LEU A 43 -10.25 -6.77 -14.51
C LEU A 43 -10.82 -7.53 -15.72
N ASN A 44 -10.12 -7.49 -16.86
CA ASN A 44 -10.54 -8.20 -18.08
C ASN A 44 -10.16 -9.68 -18.10
N GLN A 45 -9.27 -10.13 -17.19
CA GLN A 45 -8.79 -11.52 -17.12
C GLN A 45 -9.59 -12.36 -16.11
N ASN A 46 -10.22 -11.74 -15.12
CA ASN A 46 -11.03 -12.44 -14.13
C ASN A 46 -12.22 -11.56 -13.74
N SER A 47 -13.45 -12.00 -14.05
CA SER A 47 -14.69 -11.45 -13.48
C SER A 47 -14.86 -11.79 -12.00
N SER A 48 -13.78 -11.80 -11.23
CA SER A 48 -13.85 -11.81 -9.78
C SER A 48 -14.08 -10.38 -9.34
N GLN A 49 -15.27 -10.11 -8.84
CA GLN A 49 -15.70 -8.86 -8.23
C GLN A 49 -14.77 -8.48 -7.06
N PHE A 50 -13.56 -8.01 -7.35
CA PHE A 50 -12.77 -7.29 -6.37
C PHE A 50 -13.34 -5.87 -6.34
N THR A 51 -14.26 -5.67 -5.41
CA THR A 51 -14.59 -4.35 -4.89
C THR A 51 -13.36 -3.80 -4.15
N THR A 52 -12.29 -3.53 -4.88
CA THR A 52 -11.16 -2.76 -4.36
C THR A 52 -11.68 -1.34 -4.25
N LYS A 53 -12.40 -1.05 -3.16
CA LYS A 53 -12.39 0.27 -2.57
C LYS A 53 -10.91 0.61 -2.49
N GLN A 54 -10.46 1.47 -3.40
CA GLN A 54 -9.13 2.04 -3.33
C GLN A 54 -9.12 2.80 -2.01
N GLN A 55 -8.74 2.13 -0.94
CA GLN A 55 -8.18 2.82 0.19
C GLN A 55 -6.97 3.51 -0.44
N PRO A 56 -6.90 4.85 -0.41
CA PRO A 56 -5.64 5.53 -0.69
C PRO A 56 -4.57 4.77 0.08
N PHE A 57 -3.34 4.69 -0.43
CA PHE A 57 -2.26 4.32 0.48
C PHE A 57 -2.39 5.29 1.67
N GLU A 58 -2.89 4.79 2.80
CA GLU A 58 -3.09 5.64 3.96
C GLU A 58 -1.71 5.81 4.54
N THR A 59 -0.89 6.63 3.87
CA THR A 59 -0.10 7.55 4.66
C THR A 59 -1.12 8.31 5.47
N MET A 60 -1.24 7.87 6.72
CA MET A 60 -2.20 8.35 7.69
C MET A 60 -2.40 9.83 7.46
N TYR A 61 -3.65 10.24 7.23
CA TYR A 61 -4.05 11.65 7.13
C TYR A 61 -3.56 12.37 8.39
N THR A 62 -2.31 12.84 8.33
CA THR A 62 -1.68 13.57 9.40
C THR A 62 -2.08 14.99 9.07
N LYS A 63 -3.21 15.44 9.64
CA LYS A 63 -3.67 16.82 9.55
C LYS A 63 -2.65 17.69 10.29
N ASN A 64 -1.52 17.96 9.66
CA ASN A 64 -0.48 18.77 10.25
C ASN A 64 -0.31 19.99 9.37
N ASP A 65 -0.86 21.13 9.77
CA ASP A 65 -0.67 22.44 9.14
C ASP A 65 0.80 22.90 9.00
N ILE A 66 1.76 22.03 9.31
CA ILE A 66 3.22 22.19 9.16
C ILE A 66 3.62 22.51 7.71
N TYR A 67 2.83 22.08 6.72
CA TYR A 67 3.08 22.35 5.29
C TYR A 67 2.47 23.67 4.76
N LYS A 68 1.90 24.53 5.62
CA LYS A 68 1.36 25.85 5.22
C LYS A 68 2.30 27.02 5.51
N THR A 69 3.60 26.84 5.34
CA THR A 69 4.50 28.00 5.21
C THR A 69 4.91 28.12 3.76
N ASN A 70 4.45 29.22 3.14
CA ASN A 70 4.98 29.69 1.88
C ASN A 70 6.48 30.01 2.08
N VAL A 71 7.21 30.28 0.99
CA VAL A 71 8.57 30.83 0.97
C VAL A 71 9.71 29.78 0.90
N ARG A 72 10.12 29.47 -0.34
CA ARG A 72 11.46 29.63 -0.95
C ARG A 72 12.78 29.54 -0.14
N SER A 73 12.82 29.41 1.17
CA SER A 73 14.03 29.20 1.95
C SER A 73 13.66 28.90 3.41
N ARG A 74 14.00 27.69 3.90
CA ARG A 74 14.49 27.34 5.25
C ARG A 74 14.13 25.89 5.60
N ASP A 75 15.14 25.02 5.51
CA ASP A 75 15.32 23.76 6.24
C ASP A 75 14.16 22.75 6.28
N TYR A 76 14.09 21.93 5.24
CA TYR A 76 13.33 20.68 5.24
C TYR A 76 13.89 19.73 6.32
N ASN A 77 13.28 19.72 7.51
CA ASN A 77 13.68 18.81 8.57
C ASN A 77 13.08 17.40 8.34
N PHE A 78 13.84 16.58 7.61
CA PHE A 78 13.47 15.20 7.30
C PHE A 78 13.23 14.35 8.55
N GLU A 79 13.96 14.58 9.63
CA GLU A 79 13.80 13.84 10.89
C GLU A 79 12.45 14.12 11.53
N GLN A 80 12.01 15.38 11.55
CA GLN A 80 10.70 15.75 12.09
C GLN A 80 9.56 15.19 11.23
N TRP A 81 9.69 15.25 9.91
CA TRP A 81 8.68 14.67 9.01
C TRP A 81 8.61 13.15 9.15
N SER A 82 9.75 12.45 9.08
CA SER A 82 9.79 10.99 9.16
C SER A 82 9.31 10.50 10.52
N LYS A 83 9.68 11.18 11.61
CA LYS A 83 9.13 10.91 12.94
C LYS A 83 7.61 11.08 12.95
N ALA A 84 7.08 12.23 12.52
CA ALA A 84 5.63 12.45 12.50
C ALA A 84 4.88 11.42 11.64
N HIS A 85 5.47 11.02 10.52
CA HIS A 85 4.86 10.13 9.55
C HIS A 85 4.85 8.67 9.99
N TYR A 86 5.97 8.15 10.50
CA TYR A 86 6.10 6.74 10.83
C TYR A 86 5.75 6.38 12.28
N THR A 87 5.70 7.34 13.20
CA THR A 87 5.39 7.08 14.62
C THR A 87 4.09 6.29 14.78
N ASN A 88 3.04 6.67 14.06
CA ASN A 88 1.75 6.00 14.18
C ASN A 88 1.74 4.59 13.57
N VAL A 89 2.52 4.35 12.50
CA VAL A 89 2.66 3.03 11.89
C VAL A 89 3.38 2.08 12.84
N PHE A 90 4.49 2.52 13.41
CA PHE A 90 5.25 1.74 14.39
C PHE A 90 4.41 1.45 15.64
N ARG A 91 3.66 2.44 16.14
CA ARG A 91 2.75 2.28 17.27
C ARG A 91 1.68 1.23 17.01
N ARG A 92 0.96 1.31 15.88
CA ARG A 92 -0.06 0.32 15.50
C ARG A 92 0.51 -1.08 15.38
N HIS A 93 1.68 -1.22 14.76
CA HIS A 93 2.35 -2.51 14.62
C HIS A 93 2.73 -3.10 15.97
N HIS A 94 3.27 -2.27 16.86
CA HIS A 94 3.62 -2.67 18.22
C HIS A 94 2.40 -3.09 19.04
N GLU A 95 1.33 -2.28 19.04
CA GLU A 95 0.05 -2.59 19.71
C GLU A 95 -0.56 -3.90 19.19
N THR A 96 -0.54 -4.12 17.87
CA THR A 96 -1.04 -5.36 17.25
C THR A 96 -0.25 -6.57 17.72
N ARG A 97 1.08 -6.47 17.78
CA ARG A 97 1.95 -7.55 18.27
C ARG A 97 1.67 -7.85 19.75
N GLN A 98 1.55 -6.83 20.59
CA GLN A 98 1.22 -6.98 22.00
C GLN A 98 -0.15 -7.61 22.24
N LYS A 99 -1.16 -7.22 21.46
CA LYS A 99 -2.51 -7.81 21.55
C LYS A 99 -2.48 -9.29 21.17
N ARG A 100 -1.76 -9.66 20.10
CA ARG A 100 -1.60 -11.06 19.69
C ARG A 100 -0.91 -11.90 20.75
N THR A 101 0.17 -11.39 21.35
CA THR A 101 0.85 -12.12 22.44
C THR A 101 -0.05 -12.27 23.65
N ARG A 102 -0.78 -11.23 24.04
CA ARG A 102 -1.72 -11.29 25.17
C ARG A 102 -2.84 -12.29 24.93
N ASN A 103 -3.45 -12.28 23.75
CA ASN A 103 -4.51 -13.22 23.40
C ASN A 103 -3.99 -14.66 23.45
N LYS A 104 -2.81 -14.93 22.88
CA LYS A 104 -2.19 -16.26 22.92
C LYS A 104 -1.99 -16.75 24.35
N MET A 105 -1.47 -15.90 25.25
CA MET A 105 -1.32 -16.26 26.66
C MET A 105 -2.66 -16.58 27.31
N ASN A 106 -3.69 -15.75 27.07
CA ASN A 106 -5.03 -15.97 27.61
C ASN A 106 -5.63 -17.30 27.12
N ASP A 107 -5.46 -17.61 25.84
CA ASP A 107 -5.93 -18.87 25.25
C ASP A 107 -5.20 -20.07 25.91
N GLU A 108 -3.87 -19.98 26.07
CA GLU A 108 -3.08 -21.00 26.78
C GLU A 108 -3.52 -21.17 28.24
N TYR A 109 -3.84 -20.07 28.95
CA TYR A 109 -4.37 -20.15 30.31
C TYR A 109 -5.75 -20.82 30.34
N ALA A 110 -6.64 -20.51 29.40
CA ALA A 110 -7.97 -21.10 29.31
C ALA A 110 -7.90 -22.62 29.03
N GLU A 111 -7.05 -23.04 28.09
CA GLU A 111 -6.78 -24.45 27.80
C GLU A 111 -6.26 -25.18 29.03
N ARG A 112 -5.34 -24.56 29.77
CA ARG A 112 -4.79 -25.15 30.99
C ARG A 112 -5.85 -25.32 32.07
N GLN A 113 -6.71 -24.31 32.30
CA GLN A 113 -7.82 -24.43 33.23
C GLN A 113 -8.81 -25.52 32.81
N ASN A 114 -9.12 -25.62 31.52
CA ASN A 114 -9.97 -26.68 31.00
C ASN A 114 -9.37 -28.07 31.25
N SER A 115 -8.05 -28.23 31.04
CA SER A 115 -7.36 -29.47 31.33
C SER A 115 -7.39 -29.84 32.83
N TYR A 116 -7.22 -28.88 33.74
CA TYR A 116 -7.32 -29.12 35.18
C TYR A 116 -8.74 -29.51 35.59
N ASN A 117 -9.76 -28.87 35.02
CA ASN A 117 -11.15 -29.22 35.27
C ASN A 117 -11.46 -30.65 34.81
N LEU A 118 -11.02 -31.04 33.62
CA LEU A 118 -11.18 -32.42 33.10
C LEU A 118 -10.50 -33.45 34.00
N LEU A 119 -9.24 -33.20 34.41
CA LEU A 119 -8.53 -34.09 35.34
C LEU A 119 -9.24 -34.18 36.69
N THR A 120 -9.75 -33.08 37.21
CA THR A 120 -10.51 -33.06 38.48
C THR A 120 -11.76 -33.94 38.35
N ILE A 121 -12.51 -33.82 37.26
CA ILE A 121 -13.67 -34.69 37.01
C ILE A 121 -13.26 -36.16 36.95
N MET A 122 -12.16 -36.52 36.28
CA MET A 122 -11.70 -37.91 36.19
C MET A 122 -11.22 -38.50 37.52
N VAL A 123 -10.74 -37.68 38.46
CA VAL A 123 -10.26 -38.14 39.77
C VAL A 123 -11.39 -38.30 40.78
N PHE A 124 -12.47 -37.53 40.64
CA PHE A 124 -13.59 -37.50 41.58
C PHE A 124 -14.90 -38.10 41.04
N ALA A 125 -14.91 -38.63 39.81
CA ALA A 125 -15.99 -39.45 39.24
C ALA A 125 -15.66 -40.94 39.37
#